data_AF-A0A6C0BVS2-F1
#
_entry.id   AF-A0A6C0BVS2-F1
#
_cell.length_a   1.000
_cell.length_b   1.000
_cell.length_c   1.000
_cell.angle_alpha   90.00
_cell.angle_beta   90.00
_cell.angle_gamma   90.00
#
_symmetry.space_group_name_H-M   'P 1'
#
loop_
_entity.id
_entity.type
_entity.pdbx_description
1 polymer ?
#
loop_
_entity_poly.entity_id
_entity_poly.type
_entity_poly.pdbx_seq_one_letter_code
_entity_poly.pdbx_strand_id
1 'polypeptide(L)'
;MAHYMSEITNEKKVVISGTLTRYQMKKVIKNPEDVKERKTMDRVSLEMFSWENQLSLLNMFSTKKNEDSSVILVKKQISSKLNNYKQQDVFKKVYDERKLINMEQVICKLQESGLKCLYCKEEVYLLYKIVREMKQWTLDRIDNDIGHFYDNVVISCLDCNLKRRKKNSNAFLFTKQMNIVRVDHSVGEDYEGVNSGDIELR
;
A
#
# COMPACT_ATOMS: atom_id res chain seq x y z
N MET A 1 43.48 -10.24 -56.22
CA MET A 1 43.93 -10.28 -54.81
C MET A 1 43.24 -9.14 -54.06
N ALA A 2 41.98 -9.35 -53.68
CA ALA A 2 41.15 -8.32 -53.06
C ALA A 2 41.44 -8.27 -51.55
N HIS A 3 42.03 -7.18 -51.08
CA HIS A 3 42.26 -6.92 -49.67
C HIS A 3 40.91 -6.62 -48.98
N TYR A 4 40.40 -7.60 -48.25
CA TYR A 4 39.28 -7.42 -47.31
C TYR A 4 39.82 -6.69 -46.07
N MET A 5 39.61 -5.37 -46.00
CA MET A 5 39.87 -4.59 -44.80
C MET A 5 38.69 -4.81 -43.84
N SER A 6 38.92 -5.59 -42.79
CA SER A 6 37.96 -5.76 -41.70
C SER A 6 37.75 -4.42 -40.99
N GLU A 7 36.52 -3.90 -41.00
CA GLU A 7 36.14 -2.75 -40.19
C GLU A 7 36.28 -3.11 -38.71
N ILE A 8 37.27 -2.52 -38.04
CA ILE A 8 37.41 -2.61 -36.58
C ILE A 8 36.34 -1.69 -35.99
N THR A 9 35.18 -2.24 -35.62
CA THR A 9 34.19 -1.54 -34.81
C THR A 9 34.79 -1.34 -33.41
N ASN A 10 35.29 -0.14 -33.16
CA ASN A 10 35.86 0.25 -31.88
C ASN A 10 34.71 0.49 -30.88
N GLU A 11 34.08 -0.59 -30.41
CA GLU A 11 33.07 -0.53 -29.36
C GLU A 11 33.74 -0.04 -28.07
N LYS A 12 33.46 1.21 -27.67
CA LYS A 12 33.89 1.76 -26.39
C LYS A 12 33.15 1.02 -25.27
N LYS A 13 33.75 -0.06 -24.77
CA LYS A 13 33.18 -0.86 -23.69
C LYS A 13 33.55 -0.24 -22.34
N VAL A 14 32.57 0.36 -21.67
CA VAL A 14 32.74 0.83 -20.28
C VAL A 14 32.55 -0.35 -19.34
N VAL A 15 33.63 -0.83 -18.74
CA VAL A 15 33.59 -1.91 -17.74
C VAL A 15 33.34 -1.29 -16.38
N ILE A 16 32.11 -1.42 -15.88
CA ILE A 16 31.72 -0.95 -14.55
C ILE A 16 31.84 -2.12 -13.57
N SER A 17 32.82 -2.06 -12.67
CA SER A 17 33.04 -3.05 -11.60
C SER A 17 32.77 -2.43 -10.22
N GLY A 18 32.45 -3.28 -9.23
CA GLY A 18 32.06 -2.87 -7.88
C GLY A 18 30.65 -3.35 -7.50
N THR A 19 30.52 -3.90 -6.29
CA THR A 19 29.26 -4.45 -5.76
C THR A 19 28.17 -3.38 -5.61
N LEU A 20 28.54 -2.17 -5.17
CA LEU A 20 27.62 -1.04 -5.02
C LEU A 20 27.03 -0.59 -6.37
N THR A 21 27.89 -0.47 -7.39
CA THR A 21 27.52 -0.02 -8.74
C THR A 21 26.69 -1.08 -9.47
N ARG A 22 27.02 -2.38 -9.30
CA ARG A 22 26.21 -3.50 -9.79
C ARG A 22 24.81 -3.50 -9.20
N TYR A 23 24.67 -3.20 -7.89
CA TYR A 23 23.37 -3.12 -7.23
C TYR A 23 22.52 -1.94 -7.74
N GLN A 24 23.15 -0.77 -7.99
CA GLN A 24 22.46 0.37 -8.59
C GLN A 24 22.05 0.09 -10.05
N MET A 25 22.92 -0.55 -10.85
CA MET A 25 22.62 -0.92 -12.23
C MET A 25 21.47 -1.93 -12.33
N LYS A 26 21.37 -2.91 -11.40
CA LYS A 26 20.22 -3.83 -11.33
C LYS A 26 18.89 -3.13 -11.05
N LYS A 27 18.88 -1.94 -10.43
CA LYS A 27 17.65 -1.17 -10.22
C LYS A 27 17.18 -0.44 -11.48
N VAL A 28 18.11 -0.10 -12.37
CA VAL A 28 17.88 0.65 -13.61
C VAL A 28 17.58 -0.28 -14.77
N ILE A 29 18.32 -1.39 -14.86
CA ILE A 29 18.03 -2.51 -15.77
C ILE A 29 16.89 -3.30 -15.14
N LYS A 30 15.65 -2.78 -15.24
CA LYS A 30 14.46 -3.58 -14.97
C LYS A 30 14.38 -4.67 -16.04
N ASN A 31 14.99 -5.81 -15.78
CA ASN A 31 14.45 -7.03 -16.36
C ASN A 31 13.02 -7.15 -15.79
N PRO A 32 12.02 -7.57 -16.58
CA PRO A 32 10.72 -7.99 -16.05
C PRO A 32 10.96 -9.25 -15.19
N GLU A 33 11.50 -9.07 -13.99
CA GLU A 33 11.93 -10.16 -13.11
C GLU A 33 10.71 -10.82 -12.47
N ASP A 34 10.57 -12.12 -12.76
CA ASP A 34 10.17 -13.20 -11.85
C ASP A 34 9.33 -12.75 -10.65
N VAL A 35 8.01 -12.78 -10.84
CA VAL A 35 7.04 -12.67 -9.76
C VAL A 35 7.37 -13.72 -8.70
N LYS A 36 8.06 -13.29 -7.63
CA LYS A 36 8.48 -14.20 -6.58
C LYS A 36 7.29 -14.57 -5.71
N GLU A 37 6.96 -15.85 -5.66
CA GLU A 37 5.91 -16.35 -4.78
C GLU A 37 6.40 -16.54 -3.34
N ARG A 38 5.46 -16.43 -2.40
CA ARG A 38 5.66 -16.64 -0.98
C ARG A 38 5.51 -18.13 -0.68
N LYS A 39 6.63 -18.83 -0.47
CA LYS A 39 6.66 -20.26 -0.07
C LYS A 39 5.71 -20.63 1.08
N THR A 40 5.47 -19.69 2.00
CA THR A 40 4.54 -19.85 3.12
C THR A 40 3.07 -19.99 2.71
N MET A 41 2.73 -19.70 1.46
CA MET A 41 1.37 -19.65 0.90
C MET A 41 1.08 -20.82 -0.06
N ASP A 42 2.07 -21.67 -0.36
CA ASP A 42 1.96 -22.74 -1.37
C ASP A 42 0.88 -23.79 -1.03
N ARG A 43 0.63 -24.00 0.27
CA ARG A 43 -0.36 -24.99 0.77
C ARG A 43 -1.71 -24.38 1.13
N VAL A 44 -1.93 -23.11 0.81
CA VAL A 44 -3.15 -22.38 1.15
C VAL A 44 -4.15 -22.56 0.01
N SER A 45 -5.40 -22.91 0.34
CA SER A 45 -6.47 -23.06 -0.66
C SER A 45 -6.66 -21.77 -1.45
N LEU A 46 -6.92 -21.89 -2.76
CA LEU A 46 -7.13 -20.76 -3.66
C LEU A 46 -8.25 -19.83 -3.17
N GLU A 47 -9.31 -20.40 -2.63
CA GLU A 47 -10.48 -19.67 -2.11
C GLU A 47 -10.12 -18.70 -0.99
N MET A 48 -9.08 -18.99 -0.20
CA MET A 48 -8.63 -18.14 0.90
C MET A 48 -7.98 -16.84 0.43
N PHE A 49 -7.65 -16.70 -0.85
CA PHE A 49 -7.12 -15.47 -1.43
C PHE A 49 -8.22 -14.52 -1.93
N SER A 50 -9.48 -14.95 -2.01
CA SER A 50 -10.59 -14.04 -2.33
C SER A 50 -10.81 -13.01 -1.23
N TRP A 51 -11.26 -11.82 -1.61
CA TRP A 51 -11.51 -10.74 -0.66
C TRP A 51 -12.70 -11.07 0.25
N GLU A 52 -13.77 -11.62 -0.32
CA GLU A 52 -15.01 -11.97 0.37
C GLU A 52 -14.77 -12.99 1.48
N ASN A 53 -14.00 -14.05 1.19
CA ASN A 53 -13.68 -15.05 2.20
C ASN A 53 -12.79 -14.47 3.30
N GLN A 54 -11.83 -13.61 2.96
CA GLN A 54 -10.98 -12.97 3.96
C GLN A 54 -11.76 -12.00 4.85
N LEU A 55 -12.69 -11.22 4.30
CA LEU A 55 -13.55 -10.32 5.06
C LEU A 55 -14.51 -11.10 5.96
N SER A 56 -15.16 -12.12 5.41
CA SER A 56 -16.03 -13.01 6.18
C SER A 56 -15.27 -13.66 7.33
N LEU A 57 -14.08 -14.20 7.06
CA LEU A 57 -13.20 -14.79 8.06
C LEU A 57 -12.82 -13.78 9.15
N LEU A 58 -12.44 -12.56 8.76
CA LEU A 58 -12.06 -11.49 9.69
C LEU A 58 -13.23 -11.09 10.61
N ASN A 59 -14.44 -10.98 10.09
CA ASN A 59 -15.62 -10.63 10.88
C ASN A 59 -16.01 -11.74 11.86
N MET A 60 -15.68 -13.00 11.53
CA MET A 60 -15.88 -14.14 12.42
C MET A 60 -14.79 -14.31 13.48
N PHE A 61 -13.76 -13.45 13.55
CA PHE A 61 -12.67 -13.61 14.53
C PHE A 61 -13.14 -13.62 15.98
N SER A 62 -14.23 -12.92 16.31
CA SER A 62 -14.78 -12.86 17.66
C SER A 62 -15.62 -14.09 18.03
N THR A 63 -16.11 -14.84 17.03
CA THR A 63 -17.07 -15.95 17.23
C THR A 63 -16.48 -17.33 16.92
N LYS A 64 -15.42 -17.40 16.08
CA LYS A 64 -14.73 -18.66 15.77
C LYS A 64 -13.86 -19.12 16.93
N LYS A 65 -13.83 -20.45 17.15
CA LYS A 65 -12.86 -21.09 18.05
C LYS A 65 -11.44 -20.75 17.58
N ASN A 66 -10.56 -20.43 18.52
CA ASN A 66 -9.14 -20.09 18.26
C ASN A 66 -8.32 -21.23 17.60
N GLU A 67 -8.94 -22.37 17.31
CA GLU A 67 -8.33 -23.57 16.75
C GLU A 67 -8.52 -23.71 15.23
N ASP A 68 -9.32 -22.86 14.58
CA ASP A 68 -9.48 -22.86 13.11
C ASP A 68 -8.14 -22.51 12.43
N SER A 69 -7.64 -23.42 11.59
CA SER A 69 -6.35 -23.30 10.92
C SER A 69 -6.25 -22.04 10.05
N SER A 70 -7.36 -21.58 9.47
CA SER A 70 -7.44 -20.36 8.66
C SER A 70 -7.30 -19.11 9.52
N VAL A 71 -7.98 -19.10 10.68
CA VAL A 71 -7.87 -18.01 11.66
C VAL A 71 -6.44 -17.92 12.19
N ILE A 72 -5.84 -19.07 12.55
CA ILE A 72 -4.45 -19.14 13.01
C ILE A 72 -3.49 -18.60 11.94
N LEU A 73 -3.67 -19.01 10.68
CA LEU A 73 -2.84 -18.54 9.57
C LEU A 73 -2.91 -17.03 9.40
N VAL A 74 -4.11 -16.44 9.35
CA VAL A 74 -4.28 -14.99 9.18
C VAL A 74 -3.73 -14.24 10.39
N LYS A 75 -4.00 -14.70 11.62
CA LYS A 75 -3.43 -14.08 12.83
C LYS A 75 -1.90 -14.07 12.77
N LYS A 76 -1.27 -15.17 12.32
CA LYS A 76 0.19 -15.25 12.13
C LYS A 76 0.71 -14.24 11.11
N GLN A 77 -0.01 -14.02 10.00
CA GLN A 77 0.36 -13.00 9.02
C GLN A 77 0.29 -11.59 9.61
N ILE A 78 -0.74 -11.32 10.42
CA ILE A 78 -0.92 -10.02 11.08
C ILE A 78 0.19 -9.79 12.12
N SER A 79 0.45 -10.77 12.99
CA SER A 79 1.51 -10.69 13.99
C SER A 79 2.89 -10.47 13.35
N SER A 80 3.18 -11.12 12.21
CA SER A 80 4.43 -10.91 11.49
C SER A 80 4.59 -9.46 11.01
N LYS A 81 3.52 -8.86 10.46
CA LYS A 81 3.53 -7.45 10.05
C LYS A 81 3.68 -6.50 11.25
N LEU A 82 2.94 -6.74 12.34
CA LEU A 82 3.06 -5.96 13.58
C LEU A 82 4.50 -5.93 14.12
N ASN A 83 5.18 -7.08 14.14
CA ASN A 83 6.58 -7.16 14.54
C ASN A 83 7.50 -6.34 13.61
N ASN A 84 7.25 -6.36 12.30
CA ASN A 84 8.00 -5.55 11.35
C ASN A 84 7.78 -4.04 11.56
N TYR A 85 6.56 -3.62 11.92
CA TYR A 85 6.27 -2.21 12.24
C TYR A 85 6.93 -1.77 13.55
N LYS A 86 6.88 -2.62 14.59
CA LYS A 86 7.62 -2.41 15.84
C LYS A 86 9.12 -2.21 15.58
N GLN A 87 9.74 -3.08 14.79
CA GLN A 87 11.16 -2.95 14.45
C GLN A 87 11.48 -1.66 13.70
N GLN A 88 10.59 -1.22 12.80
CA GLN A 88 10.75 0.07 12.09
C GLN A 88 10.72 1.25 13.06
N ASP A 89 9.81 1.24 14.03
CA ASP A 89 9.70 2.32 15.02
C ASP A 89 10.90 2.37 15.96
N VAL A 90 11.41 1.19 16.38
CA VAL A 90 12.65 1.09 17.16
C VAL A 90 13.82 1.68 16.37
N PHE A 91 13.96 1.29 15.10
CA PHE A 91 15.03 1.81 14.23
C PHE A 91 14.94 3.34 14.03
N LYS A 92 13.71 3.87 13.93
CA LYS A 92 13.45 5.30 13.77
C LYS A 92 13.45 6.08 15.09
N LYS A 93 13.63 5.42 16.24
CA LYS A 93 13.58 6.02 17.58
C LYS A 93 12.24 6.69 17.92
N VAL A 94 11.14 6.14 17.40
CA VAL A 94 9.75 6.60 17.65
C VAL A 94 8.89 5.54 18.33
N TYR A 95 9.52 4.47 18.84
CA TYR A 95 8.85 3.38 19.53
C TYR A 95 8.45 3.77 20.96
N ASP A 96 7.20 3.47 21.31
CA ASP A 96 6.66 3.52 22.67
C ASP A 96 5.80 2.28 22.90
N GLU A 97 6.23 1.41 23.82
CA GLU A 97 5.56 0.14 24.11
C GLU A 97 4.12 0.32 24.59
N ARG A 98 3.83 1.38 25.34
CA ARG A 98 2.50 1.63 25.91
C ARG A 98 1.51 2.13 24.86
N LYS A 99 2.02 2.69 23.76
CA LYS A 99 1.21 3.30 22.69
C LYS A 99 1.16 2.46 21.42
N LEU A 100 2.09 1.53 21.23
CA LEU A 100 2.12 0.66 20.05
C LEU A 100 0.77 -0.04 19.86
N ILE A 101 0.24 0.02 18.64
CA ILE A 101 -1.00 -0.67 18.31
C ILE A 101 -0.86 -2.19 18.51
N ASN A 102 -1.81 -2.79 19.23
CA ASN A 102 -1.83 -4.21 19.52
C ASN A 102 -2.64 -5.03 18.49
N MET A 103 -2.63 -6.36 18.66
CA MET A 103 -3.29 -7.28 17.73
C MET A 103 -4.81 -7.04 17.60
N GLU A 104 -5.50 -6.86 18.73
CA GLU A 104 -6.95 -6.65 18.77
C GLU A 104 -7.32 -5.34 18.08
N GLN A 105 -6.58 -4.28 18.38
CA GLN A 105 -6.75 -2.98 17.74
C GLN A 105 -6.54 -3.02 16.23
N VAL A 106 -5.56 -3.79 15.73
CA VAL A 106 -5.37 -4.00 14.29
C VAL A 106 -6.55 -4.74 13.68
N ILE A 107 -7.04 -5.80 14.34
CA ILE A 107 -8.22 -6.54 13.87
C ILE A 107 -9.42 -5.59 13.78
N CYS A 108 -9.68 -4.78 14.82
CA CYS A 108 -10.76 -3.79 14.80
C CYS A 108 -10.61 -2.83 13.62
N LYS A 109 -9.42 -2.24 13.40
CA LYS A 109 -9.20 -1.33 12.27
C LYS A 109 -9.42 -1.99 10.90
N LEU A 110 -9.03 -3.27 10.75
CA LEU A 110 -9.25 -4.02 9.52
C LEU A 110 -10.74 -4.31 9.27
N GLN A 111 -11.50 -4.57 10.35
CA GLN A 111 -12.96 -4.77 10.31
C GLN A 111 -13.69 -3.46 10.00
N GLU A 112 -13.35 -2.38 10.72
CA GLU A 112 -13.90 -1.03 10.51
C GLU A 112 -13.62 -0.51 9.10
N SER A 113 -12.45 -0.80 8.55
CA SER A 113 -12.13 -0.42 7.16
C SER A 113 -12.81 -1.31 6.12
N GLY A 114 -13.45 -2.40 6.55
CA GLY A 114 -14.04 -3.42 5.67
C GLY A 114 -13.03 -3.98 4.68
N LEU A 115 -11.77 -4.18 5.07
CA LEU A 115 -10.68 -4.55 4.16
C LEU A 115 -10.59 -3.67 2.91
N LYS A 116 -10.81 -2.35 3.05
CA LYS A 116 -10.56 -1.36 2.02
C LYS A 116 -9.43 -0.40 2.42
N CYS A 117 -8.68 0.05 1.42
CA CYS A 117 -7.66 1.07 1.57
C CYS A 117 -8.31 2.42 1.88
N LEU A 118 -7.82 3.14 2.89
CA LEU A 118 -8.33 4.47 3.22
C LEU A 118 -8.25 5.42 2.01
N TYR A 119 -7.16 5.36 1.24
CA TYR A 119 -6.83 6.33 0.19
C TYR A 119 -7.53 6.05 -1.12
N CYS A 120 -7.33 4.87 -1.73
CA CYS A 120 -7.93 4.56 -3.03
C CYS A 120 -9.29 3.86 -2.95
N LYS A 121 -9.78 3.52 -1.76
CA LYS A 121 -11.04 2.79 -1.50
C LYS A 121 -11.13 1.38 -2.09
N GLU A 122 -10.10 0.93 -2.81
CA GLU A 122 -10.00 -0.43 -3.32
C GLU A 122 -9.72 -1.44 -2.20
N GLU A 123 -10.01 -2.70 -2.51
CA GLU A 123 -9.78 -3.85 -1.65
C GLU A 123 -8.32 -4.01 -1.24
N VAL A 124 -8.14 -4.49 -0.01
CA VAL A 124 -6.84 -4.94 0.50
C VAL A 124 -6.92 -6.39 0.98
N TYR A 125 -5.81 -7.11 0.81
CA TYR A 125 -5.74 -8.55 1.11
C TYR A 125 -4.83 -8.82 2.30
N LEU A 126 -5.29 -9.66 3.23
CA LEU A 126 -4.54 -10.22 4.36
C LEU A 126 -3.62 -11.36 3.91
N LEU A 127 -4.11 -12.20 3.00
CA LEU A 127 -3.41 -13.32 2.37
C LEU A 127 -3.17 -13.02 0.89
N TYR A 128 -1.96 -13.28 0.43
CA TYR A 128 -1.53 -12.99 -0.93
C TYR A 128 -0.33 -13.88 -1.29
N LYS A 129 -0.26 -14.34 -2.56
CA LYS A 129 0.79 -15.25 -3.04
C LYS A 129 2.08 -14.54 -3.41
N ILE A 130 1.97 -13.32 -3.94
CA ILE A 130 3.09 -12.61 -4.54
C ILE A 130 3.86 -11.81 -3.49
N VAL A 131 5.19 -11.89 -3.50
CA VAL A 131 6.03 -11.02 -2.69
C VAL A 131 5.85 -9.57 -3.13
N ARG A 132 5.62 -8.67 -2.16
CA ARG A 132 5.28 -7.25 -2.43
C ARG A 132 4.01 -7.09 -3.29
N GLU A 133 3.00 -7.92 -3.05
CA GLU A 133 1.64 -7.65 -3.54
C GLU A 133 1.23 -6.20 -3.22
N MET A 134 0.87 -5.43 -4.23
CA MET A 134 0.55 -4.00 -4.12
C MET A 134 -0.77 -3.76 -3.40
N LYS A 135 -1.69 -4.72 -3.47
CA LYS A 135 -2.97 -4.71 -2.75
C LYS A 135 -2.90 -5.33 -1.35
N GLN A 136 -1.73 -5.75 -0.88
CA GLN A 136 -1.63 -6.23 0.50
C GLN A 136 -1.95 -5.09 1.48
N TRP A 137 -2.62 -5.41 2.59
CA TRP A 137 -2.87 -4.45 3.66
C TRP A 137 -1.57 -3.97 4.31
N THR A 138 -1.57 -2.74 4.79
CA THR A 138 -0.48 -2.15 5.58
C THR A 138 -1.05 -1.21 6.64
N LEU A 139 -0.29 -0.99 7.72
CA LEU A 139 -0.48 0.17 8.60
C LEU A 139 0.33 1.32 8.02
N ASP A 140 -0.34 2.40 7.63
CA ASP A 140 0.31 3.65 7.23
C ASP A 140 0.15 4.67 8.35
N ARG A 141 1.24 5.38 8.65
CA ARG A 141 1.30 6.34 9.75
C ARG A 141 0.72 7.67 9.29
N ILE A 142 -0.24 8.23 10.01
CA ILE A 142 -0.82 9.54 9.67
C ILE A 142 0.28 10.60 9.72
N ASP A 143 0.95 10.68 10.88
CA ASP A 143 2.18 11.42 11.09
C ASP A 143 3.39 10.46 11.05
N ASN A 144 4.37 10.77 10.20
CA ASN A 144 5.56 9.95 10.02
C ASN A 144 6.58 10.04 11.16
N ASP A 145 6.47 11.08 11.99
CA ASP A 145 7.33 11.35 13.14
C ASP A 145 6.78 10.71 14.43
N ILE A 146 5.56 10.17 14.38
CA ILE A 146 4.95 9.38 15.44
C ILE A 146 5.01 7.88 15.05
N GLY A 147 5.21 7.00 16.04
CA GLY A 147 5.22 5.55 15.85
C GLY A 147 3.88 4.98 15.38
N HIS A 148 3.81 3.67 15.19
CA HIS A 148 2.57 2.94 14.85
C HIS A 148 1.65 2.82 16.08
N PHE A 149 1.14 3.97 16.54
CA PHE A 149 0.20 4.04 17.65
C PHE A 149 -1.23 3.90 17.14
N TYR A 150 -2.13 3.45 18.00
CA TYR A 150 -3.53 3.20 17.63
C TYR A 150 -4.17 4.38 16.88
N ASP A 151 -4.00 5.60 17.39
CA ASP A 151 -4.59 6.81 16.80
C ASP A 151 -3.77 7.41 15.65
N ASN A 152 -2.55 6.92 15.42
CA ASN A 152 -1.65 7.43 14.38
C ASN A 152 -1.55 6.49 13.17
N VAL A 153 -2.41 5.46 13.05
CA VAL A 153 -2.35 4.52 11.93
C VAL A 153 -3.70 4.31 11.25
N VAL A 154 -3.62 4.13 9.93
CA VAL A 154 -4.74 3.83 9.05
C VAL A 154 -4.45 2.60 8.19
N ILE A 155 -5.51 1.88 7.81
CA ILE A 155 -5.39 0.77 6.85
C ILE A 155 -5.20 1.33 5.44
N SER A 156 -4.16 0.89 4.74
CA SER A 156 -3.94 1.22 3.34
C SER A 156 -3.33 0.07 2.56
N CYS A 157 -3.50 0.05 1.24
CA CYS A 157 -2.77 -0.85 0.37
C CYS A 157 -1.29 -0.44 0.30
N LEU A 158 -0.39 -1.41 0.06
CA LEU A 158 1.04 -1.15 -0.06
C LEU A 158 1.34 -0.10 -1.15
N ASP A 159 0.65 -0.12 -2.28
CA ASP A 159 0.85 0.86 -3.36
C ASP A 159 0.61 2.30 -2.89
N CYS A 160 -0.50 2.55 -2.20
CA CYS A 160 -0.80 3.88 -1.67
C CYS A 160 0.19 4.30 -0.59
N ASN A 161 0.56 3.40 0.32
CA ASN A 161 1.54 3.68 1.38
C ASN A 161 2.89 4.11 0.77
N LEU A 162 3.38 3.37 -0.23
CA LEU A 162 4.61 3.71 -0.95
C LEU A 162 4.52 5.04 -1.71
N LYS A 163 3.37 5.34 -2.33
CA LYS A 163 3.14 6.60 -3.07
C LYS A 163 2.94 7.81 -2.16
N ARG A 164 2.32 7.63 -0.99
CA ARG A 164 2.20 8.69 0.03
C ARG A 164 3.57 9.04 0.57
N ARG A 165 4.34 8.02 1.01
CA ARG A 165 5.70 8.19 1.54
C ARG A 165 5.73 9.18 2.70
N LYS A 166 6.16 10.42 2.43
CA LYS A 166 6.25 11.53 3.40
C LYS A 166 5.17 12.60 3.20
N LYS A 167 4.30 12.45 2.21
CA LYS A 167 3.22 13.40 1.96
C LYS A 167 2.26 13.38 3.14
N ASN A 168 1.72 14.56 3.45
CA ASN A 168 0.66 14.69 4.44
C ASN A 168 -0.51 13.74 4.08
N SER A 169 -0.99 12.99 5.07
CA SER A 169 -2.02 11.96 4.85
C SER A 169 -3.31 12.55 4.29
N ASN A 170 -3.78 13.69 4.81
CA ASN A 170 -5.01 14.34 4.35
C ASN A 170 -4.87 14.91 2.93
N ALA A 171 -3.75 15.56 2.62
CA ALA A 171 -3.51 16.05 1.25
C ALA A 171 -3.44 14.90 0.23
N PHE A 172 -2.81 13.78 0.61
CA PHE A 172 -2.76 12.60 -0.23
C PHE A 172 -4.14 11.94 -0.39
N LEU A 173 -4.92 11.87 0.69
CA LEU A 173 -6.29 11.39 0.68
C LEU A 173 -7.17 12.20 -0.27
N PHE A 174 -7.15 13.53 -0.12
CA PHE A 174 -7.91 14.46 -0.95
C PHE A 174 -7.60 14.26 -2.44
N THR A 175 -6.31 14.26 -2.79
CA THR A 175 -5.89 14.06 -4.18
C THR A 175 -6.21 12.67 -4.72
N LYS A 176 -6.23 11.63 -3.87
CA LYS A 176 -6.58 10.27 -4.29
C LYS A 176 -8.06 10.02 -4.51
N GLN A 177 -8.93 10.80 -3.87
CA GLN A 177 -10.39 10.65 -3.97
C GLN A 177 -11.05 11.76 -4.78
N MET A 178 -10.26 12.68 -5.32
CA MET A 178 -10.76 13.72 -6.22
C MET A 178 -11.34 13.09 -7.48
N ASN A 179 -12.61 13.40 -7.76
CA ASN A 179 -13.29 13.03 -8.99
C ASN A 179 -13.61 14.31 -9.78
N ILE A 180 -13.01 14.47 -10.95
CA ILE A 180 -13.25 15.62 -11.83
C ILE A 180 -14.25 15.17 -12.89
N VAL A 181 -15.48 15.68 -12.78
CA VAL A 181 -16.53 15.46 -13.78
C VAL A 181 -16.56 16.65 -14.73
N ARG A 182 -16.42 16.38 -16.02
CA ARG A 182 -16.66 17.40 -17.05
C ARG A 182 -18.17 17.53 -17.22
N VAL A 183 -18.69 18.74 -17.01
CA VAL A 183 -20.07 19.08 -17.36
C VAL A 183 -20.01 19.77 -18.71
N ASP A 184 -20.63 19.20 -19.73
CA ASP A 184 -20.78 19.87 -21.01
C ASP A 184 -21.88 20.94 -20.87
N HIS A 185 -21.53 22.19 -21.18
CA HIS A 185 -22.49 23.29 -21.17
C HIS A 185 -23.43 23.10 -22.38
N SER A 186 -24.63 22.56 -22.15
CA SER A 186 -25.71 22.74 -23.11
C SER A 186 -26.06 24.23 -23.13
N VAL A 187 -25.80 24.88 -24.27
CA VAL A 187 -26.19 26.26 -24.53
C VAL A 187 -27.72 26.31 -24.53
N GLY A 188 -28.29 26.94 -23.52
CA GLY A 188 -29.74 27.12 -23.41
C GLY A 188 -30.20 27.13 -21.98
N GLU A 189 -30.01 28.27 -21.31
CA GLU A 189 -30.97 28.88 -20.38
C GLU A 189 -30.36 30.19 -19.90
N ASP A 190 -31.02 31.28 -20.26
CA ASP A 190 -30.67 32.65 -19.90
C ASP A 190 -30.70 32.80 -18.38
N TYR A 191 -29.55 33.07 -17.76
CA TYR A 191 -29.49 33.46 -16.35
C TYR A 191 -30.00 34.90 -16.21
N GLU A 192 -31.24 35.07 -15.77
CA GLU A 192 -31.67 36.31 -15.14
C GLU A 192 -30.79 36.57 -13.91
N GLY A 193 -30.14 37.73 -13.89
CA GLY A 193 -29.21 38.13 -12.84
C GLY A 193 -29.87 38.13 -11.46
N VAL A 194 -29.31 37.35 -10.54
CA VAL A 194 -29.66 37.44 -9.12
C VAL A 194 -29.16 38.79 -8.62
N ASN A 195 -30.12 39.62 -8.25
CA ASN A 195 -29.95 40.96 -7.70
C ASN A 195 -29.11 40.88 -6.41
N SER A 196 -27.98 41.57 -6.39
CA SER A 196 -27.13 41.75 -5.21
C SER A 196 -27.85 42.68 -4.22
N GLY A 197 -28.69 42.11 -3.37
CA GLY A 197 -29.33 42.79 -2.26
C GLY A 197 -29.02 42.10 -0.94
N ASP A 198 -28.23 42.78 -0.12
CA ASP A 198 -28.20 42.73 1.34
C ASP A 198 -27.65 41.47 2.05
N ILE A 199 -26.34 41.50 2.30
CA ILE A 199 -25.75 40.86 3.48
C ILE A 199 -25.33 41.98 4.44
N GLU A 200 -26.24 42.35 5.35
CA GLU A 200 -25.86 43.08 6.57
C GLU A 200 -25.07 42.14 7.49
N LEU A 201 -23.81 42.49 7.74
CA LEU A 201 -23.00 41.91 8.80
C LEU A 201 -23.50 42.41 10.16
N ARG A 202 -23.96 41.47 11.00
CA ARG A 202 -23.93 41.60 12.46
C ARG A 202 -23.27 40.37 13.06
#